data_AF-A0A0L0N855-F1
#
_entry.id   AF-A0A0L0N855-F1
#
_cell.length_a   1.000
_cell.length_b   1.000
_cell.length_c   1.000
_cell.angle_alpha   90.00
_cell.angle_beta   90.00
_cell.angle_gamma   90.00
#
_symmetry.space_group_name_H-M   'P 1'
#
loop_
_entity.id
_entity.type
_entity.pdbx_description
1 polymer ?
#
loop_
_entity_poly.entity_id
_entity_poly.type
_entity_poly.pdbx_seq_one_letter_code
_entity_poly.pdbx_strand_id
1 'polypeptide(L)'
;MSFQPTQIFEEGTTEEKGENARLAAFVGAIAVGDLVKSTLGPKGMDKILQSASTGEIMVTNDGATILKSIALDNAAAKVLVNISKVQDDEVGDGTTSVAVLAAELLREAEKLVDKKIHPQTIIEGYRIASQAALKALTESAVDHSKSPEAFRNDLLAIARTTLSSKVLAQDRDHFAQLACDAVLRLKKSSDLSHIQIIKKAGGKLSESYLDEGFILDKKIGVNQPKRLDKAKILVANTSMDTDKVKIFGARVKVGSTSKLAELEKAEKEKMKAKVDKIKAHGINCFINRQLIYNWPEQLFTDAGIMSIEHADFDGIERLALVTGGEIASTFDHPEQVKLGQCDTIEEVMIGEDTLIKFSGVSAGEACTIVLRGATEQLLDEAERSLHDALAVLSQTVIEPRTTLGGGCAEMVMAEAVEGAATRIEGKKQLAVSSFSVALRQLPTILADNAGLDSGDLVTRLRTAIYEGRTTSGLDLTTPGGGIADMRKLGVIESYKLKRAVVSSASEAAEVSDAPRPRCRVHVVSAATNSWAASPQGRRHHPRGPSEAREDVKRPWRGIDGLMMRGLCNDTIEMAAV
;
A
#
# COMPACT_ATOMS: atom_id res chain seq x y z
N MET A 1 -61.79 -5.15 13.02
CA MET A 1 -60.46 -4.82 13.56
C MET A 1 -59.53 -4.64 12.38
N SER A 2 -59.18 -3.38 12.08
CA SER A 2 -58.17 -3.04 11.08
C SER A 2 -56.81 -3.43 11.63
N PHE A 3 -56.08 -4.32 10.96
CA PHE A 3 -54.67 -4.56 11.26
C PHE A 3 -53.90 -3.28 10.98
N GLN A 4 -53.58 -2.51 12.03
CA GLN A 4 -52.54 -1.49 11.92
C GLN A 4 -51.20 -2.20 11.73
N PRO A 5 -50.37 -1.78 10.76
CA PRO A 5 -49.05 -2.38 10.58
C PRO A 5 -48.23 -2.16 11.85
N THR A 6 -47.83 -3.25 12.50
CA THR A 6 -46.90 -3.23 13.62
C THR A 6 -45.54 -2.75 13.13
N GLN A 7 -45.07 -1.63 13.64
CA GLN A 7 -43.76 -1.10 13.34
C GLN A 7 -42.70 -1.99 14.00
N ILE A 8 -41.88 -2.67 13.18
CA ILE A 8 -40.88 -3.64 13.63
C ILE A 8 -39.55 -2.96 14.01
N PHE A 9 -39.23 -1.83 13.36
CA PHE A 9 -37.95 -1.12 13.54
C PHE A 9 -38.15 0.22 14.27
N GLU A 10 -37.09 0.67 14.96
CA GLU A 10 -37.04 1.98 15.62
C GLU A 10 -37.19 3.12 14.61
N GLU A 11 -37.76 4.24 15.05
CA GLU A 11 -37.88 5.47 14.24
C GLU A 11 -36.49 5.94 13.78
N GLY A 12 -36.31 6.12 12.46
CA GLY A 12 -35.04 6.48 11.84
C GLY A 12 -34.34 5.33 11.10
N THR A 13 -34.77 4.08 11.31
CA THR A 13 -34.25 2.93 10.55
C THR A 13 -34.78 2.94 9.12
N THR A 14 -33.88 2.97 8.14
CA THR A 14 -34.23 2.77 6.73
C THR A 14 -34.12 1.29 6.37
N GLU A 15 -35.15 0.75 5.73
CA GLU A 15 -35.18 -0.63 5.27
C GLU A 15 -35.40 -0.67 3.76
N GLU A 16 -34.36 -1.04 3.01
CA GLU A 16 -34.48 -1.24 1.57
C GLU A 16 -34.61 -2.73 1.27
N LYS A 17 -35.71 -3.16 0.63
CA LYS A 17 -35.99 -4.57 0.34
C LYS A 17 -35.94 -4.90 -1.14
N GLY A 18 -35.45 -6.11 -1.46
CA GLY A 18 -35.65 -6.75 -2.77
C GLY A 18 -35.07 -5.96 -3.94
N GLU A 19 -35.94 -5.39 -4.79
CA GLU A 19 -35.54 -4.60 -5.96
C GLU A 19 -34.84 -3.29 -5.57
N ASN A 20 -35.31 -2.60 -4.52
CA ASN A 20 -34.72 -1.33 -4.09
C ASN A 20 -33.30 -1.53 -3.53
N ALA A 21 -33.08 -2.60 -2.76
CA ALA A 21 -31.74 -2.93 -2.24
C ALA A 21 -30.76 -3.24 -3.38
N ARG A 22 -31.22 -3.93 -4.43
CA ARG A 22 -30.40 -4.20 -5.62
C ARG A 22 -30.07 -2.92 -6.38
N LEU A 23 -31.06 -2.07 -6.60
CA LEU A 23 -30.88 -0.78 -7.27
C LEU A 23 -29.89 0.11 -6.50
N ALA A 24 -30.02 0.19 -5.18
CA ALA A 24 -29.07 0.91 -4.34
C ALA A 24 -27.65 0.34 -4.45
N ALA A 25 -27.49 -0.98 -4.51
CA ALA A 25 -26.19 -1.62 -4.69
C ALA A 25 -25.58 -1.31 -6.07
N PHE A 26 -26.35 -1.42 -7.15
CA PHE A 26 -25.89 -1.09 -8.50
C PHE A 26 -25.51 0.38 -8.63
N VAL A 27 -26.38 1.30 -8.19
CA VAL A 27 -26.10 2.74 -8.23
C VAL A 27 -24.83 3.09 -7.45
N GLY A 28 -24.63 2.50 -6.26
CA GLY A 28 -23.44 2.74 -5.46
C GLY A 28 -22.15 2.28 -6.15
N ALA A 29 -22.14 1.05 -6.67
CA ALA A 29 -20.97 0.50 -7.34
C ALA A 29 -20.67 1.20 -8.67
N ILE A 30 -21.70 1.50 -9.46
CA ILE A 30 -21.60 2.23 -10.73
C ILE A 30 -21.07 3.64 -10.50
N ALA A 31 -21.59 4.36 -9.50
CA ALA A 31 -21.13 5.71 -9.18
C ALA A 31 -19.64 5.73 -8.78
N VAL A 32 -19.21 4.75 -7.99
CA VAL A 32 -17.79 4.59 -7.61
C VAL A 32 -16.92 4.31 -8.83
N GLY A 33 -17.34 3.39 -9.71
CA GLY A 33 -16.62 3.11 -10.96
C GLY A 33 -16.52 4.35 -11.83
N ASP A 34 -17.64 5.02 -12.08
CA ASP A 34 -17.71 6.23 -12.92
C ASP A 34 -16.87 7.39 -12.36
N LEU A 35 -16.71 7.48 -11.04
CA LEU A 35 -15.86 8.48 -10.40
C LEU A 35 -14.37 8.30 -10.72
N VAL A 36 -13.88 7.05 -10.74
CA VAL A 36 -12.46 6.73 -10.98
C VAL A 36 -12.15 6.46 -12.46
N LYS A 37 -13.15 6.26 -13.33
CA LYS A 37 -12.94 5.97 -14.77
C LYS A 37 -11.99 6.94 -15.47
N SER A 38 -12.03 8.22 -15.13
CA SER A 38 -11.19 9.21 -15.80
C SER A 38 -9.71 9.10 -15.46
N THR A 39 -9.32 8.35 -14.41
CA THR A 39 -7.90 8.16 -14.05
C THR A 39 -7.26 7.01 -14.81
N LEU A 40 -8.05 6.18 -15.50
CA LEU A 40 -7.56 4.99 -16.18
C LEU A 40 -6.82 5.34 -17.49
N GLY A 41 -5.61 4.82 -17.64
CA GLY A 41 -4.85 4.85 -18.90
C GLY A 41 -3.83 5.98 -19.03
N PRO A 42 -2.99 5.96 -20.08
CA PRO A 42 -1.86 6.89 -20.24
C PRO A 42 -2.28 8.35 -20.47
N LYS A 43 -3.55 8.58 -20.80
CA LYS A 43 -4.18 9.91 -20.91
C LYS A 43 -5.22 10.14 -19.80
N GLY A 44 -5.10 9.40 -18.70
CA GLY A 44 -5.91 9.59 -17.51
C GLY A 44 -5.68 10.97 -16.90
N MET A 45 -6.71 11.48 -16.24
CA MET A 45 -6.73 12.80 -15.60
C MET A 45 -6.73 12.65 -14.08
N ASP A 46 -5.93 13.47 -13.40
CA ASP A 46 -5.84 13.47 -11.94
C ASP A 46 -7.08 14.08 -11.28
N LYS A 47 -7.36 13.65 -10.05
CA LYS A 47 -8.42 14.21 -9.22
C LYS A 47 -7.82 15.09 -8.13
N ILE A 48 -8.48 16.23 -7.88
CA ILE A 48 -8.16 17.11 -6.75
C ILE A 48 -9.11 16.75 -5.61
N LEU A 49 -8.53 16.34 -4.49
CA LEU A 49 -9.24 16.01 -3.25
C LEU A 49 -8.89 17.07 -2.22
N GLN A 50 -9.89 17.56 -1.51
CA GLN A 50 -9.71 18.51 -0.42
C GLN A 50 -10.34 17.98 0.85
N SER A 51 -9.55 17.89 1.91
CA SER A 51 -10.06 17.53 3.23
C SER A 51 -10.83 18.70 3.83
N ALA A 52 -12.08 18.47 4.22
CA ALA A 52 -12.87 19.50 4.89
C ALA A 52 -12.34 19.85 6.29
N SER A 53 -11.63 18.92 6.95
CA SER A 53 -11.14 19.10 8.32
C SER A 53 -9.78 19.79 8.40
N THR A 54 -8.85 19.44 7.50
CA THR A 54 -7.47 19.99 7.50
C THR A 54 -7.28 21.08 6.45
N GLY A 55 -8.15 21.14 5.43
CA GLY A 55 -7.98 22.02 4.28
C GLY A 55 -6.87 21.57 3.32
N GLU A 56 -6.19 20.45 3.60
CA GLU A 56 -5.14 19.90 2.74
C GLU A 56 -5.70 19.51 1.38
N ILE A 57 -4.96 19.89 0.35
CA ILE A 57 -5.26 19.60 -1.05
C ILE A 57 -4.30 18.53 -1.52
N MET A 58 -4.87 17.46 -2.05
CA MET A 58 -4.15 16.32 -2.61
C MET A 58 -4.57 16.15 -4.05
N VAL A 59 -3.59 16.10 -4.96
CA VAL A 59 -3.83 15.82 -6.38
C VAL A 59 -3.33 14.41 -6.62
N THR A 60 -4.18 13.52 -7.13
CA THR A 60 -3.76 12.13 -7.33
C THR A 60 -4.46 11.42 -8.47
N ASN A 61 -3.74 10.50 -9.10
CA ASN A 61 -4.27 9.60 -10.12
C ASN A 61 -4.70 8.23 -9.54
N ASP A 62 -4.15 7.87 -8.38
CA ASP A 62 -4.36 6.54 -7.79
C ASP A 62 -5.80 6.33 -7.32
N GLY A 63 -6.44 5.30 -7.88
CA GLY A 63 -7.82 4.95 -7.59
C GLY A 63 -8.04 4.56 -6.13
N ALA A 64 -7.09 3.84 -5.51
CA ALA A 64 -7.24 3.43 -4.11
C ALA A 64 -7.23 4.64 -3.18
N THR A 65 -6.32 5.59 -3.41
CA THR A 65 -6.24 6.81 -2.62
C THR A 65 -7.49 7.68 -2.78
N ILE A 66 -8.00 7.84 -3.99
CA ILE A 66 -9.25 8.56 -4.25
C ILE A 66 -10.40 7.92 -3.46
N LEU A 67 -10.55 6.59 -3.55
CA LEU A 67 -11.64 5.87 -2.91
C LEU A 67 -11.53 5.82 -1.38
N LYS A 68 -10.31 5.82 -0.82
CA LYS A 68 -10.06 5.90 0.63
C LYS A 68 -10.41 7.28 1.19
N SER A 69 -10.23 8.34 0.40
CA SER A 69 -10.45 9.73 0.86
C SER A 69 -11.91 10.19 0.76
N ILE A 70 -12.74 9.54 -0.04
CA ILE A 70 -14.14 9.95 -0.23
C ILE A 70 -15.03 9.30 0.84
N ALA A 71 -15.83 10.12 1.51
CA ALA A 71 -16.86 9.63 2.42
C ALA A 71 -18.03 9.04 1.61
N LEU A 72 -18.25 7.73 1.74
CA LEU A 72 -19.31 7.00 1.06
C LEU A 72 -20.20 6.33 2.11
N ASP A 73 -21.52 6.48 1.98
CA ASP A 73 -22.48 5.81 2.87
C ASP A 73 -22.95 4.46 2.33
N ASN A 74 -23.01 4.33 1.01
CA ASN A 74 -23.51 3.14 0.34
C ASN A 74 -22.62 1.91 0.62
N ALA A 75 -23.25 0.81 1.05
CA ALA A 75 -22.55 -0.41 1.43
C ALA A 75 -21.82 -1.09 0.25
N ALA A 76 -22.45 -1.13 -0.94
CA ALA A 76 -21.82 -1.69 -2.14
C ALA A 76 -20.62 -0.85 -2.58
N ALA A 77 -20.73 0.48 -2.49
CA ALA A 77 -19.61 1.38 -2.74
C ALA A 77 -18.42 1.10 -1.80
N LYS A 78 -18.66 0.88 -0.50
CA LYS A 78 -17.62 0.51 0.47
C LYS A 78 -16.96 -0.83 0.15
N VAL A 79 -17.70 -1.80 -0.40
CA VAL A 79 -17.13 -3.07 -0.86
C VAL A 79 -16.11 -2.81 -1.98
N LEU A 80 -16.43 -1.98 -2.97
CA LEU A 80 -15.51 -1.63 -4.05
C LEU A 80 -14.27 -0.87 -3.53
N VAL A 81 -14.45 0.05 -2.56
CA VAL A 81 -13.33 0.76 -1.90
C VAL A 81 -12.37 -0.23 -1.23
N ASN A 82 -12.90 -1.19 -0.48
CA ASN A 82 -12.08 -2.20 0.18
C ASN A 82 -11.36 -3.11 -0.81
N ILE A 83 -11.97 -3.43 -1.95
CA ILE A 83 -11.33 -4.23 -2.99
C ILE A 83 -10.20 -3.48 -3.68
N SER A 84 -10.38 -2.17 -3.92
CA SER A 84 -9.30 -1.31 -4.42
C SER A 84 -8.14 -1.26 -3.43
N LYS A 85 -8.41 -1.21 -2.12
CA LYS A 85 -7.38 -1.32 -1.07
C LYS A 85 -6.67 -2.67 -1.07
N VAL A 86 -7.39 -3.79 -1.21
CA VAL A 86 -6.76 -5.12 -1.28
C VAL A 86 -5.83 -5.24 -2.50
N GLN A 87 -6.23 -4.67 -3.63
CA GLN A 87 -5.41 -4.63 -4.84
C GLN A 87 -4.13 -3.81 -4.64
N ASP A 88 -4.25 -2.67 -3.98
CA ASP A 88 -3.13 -1.80 -3.57
C ASP A 88 -2.15 -2.54 -2.63
N ASP A 89 -2.67 -3.23 -1.62
CA ASP A 89 -1.84 -3.98 -0.66
C ASP A 89 -1.13 -5.20 -1.30
N GLU A 90 -1.75 -5.90 -2.25
CA GLU A 90 -1.22 -7.14 -2.86
C GLU A 90 -0.30 -6.95 -4.06
N VAL A 91 -0.54 -5.90 -4.85
CA VAL A 91 0.17 -5.64 -6.12
C VAL A 91 0.68 -4.20 -6.21
N GLY A 92 -0.01 -3.23 -5.59
CA GLY A 92 0.34 -1.81 -5.61
C GLY A 92 0.01 -1.06 -6.90
N ASP A 93 -0.65 -1.70 -7.87
CA ASP A 93 -1.14 -1.07 -9.09
C ASP A 93 -2.43 -1.78 -9.57
N GLY A 94 -3.13 -1.17 -10.53
CA GLY A 94 -4.40 -1.67 -11.03
C GLY A 94 -5.59 -1.37 -10.11
N THR A 95 -5.43 -0.44 -9.17
CA THR A 95 -6.43 0.00 -8.19
C THR A 95 -7.68 0.59 -8.86
N THR A 96 -7.49 1.34 -9.94
CA THR A 96 -8.58 1.84 -10.80
C THR A 96 -9.17 0.73 -11.66
N SER A 97 -8.32 -0.11 -12.27
CA SER A 97 -8.76 -1.19 -13.16
C SER A 97 -9.69 -2.18 -12.46
N VAL A 98 -9.41 -2.54 -11.21
CA VAL A 98 -10.26 -3.44 -10.42
C VAL A 98 -11.62 -2.81 -10.09
N ALA A 99 -11.63 -1.53 -9.70
CA ALA A 99 -12.86 -0.82 -9.35
C ALA A 99 -13.76 -0.61 -10.58
N VAL A 100 -13.17 -0.24 -11.72
CA VAL A 100 -13.89 -0.08 -12.99
C VAL A 100 -14.43 -1.40 -13.49
N LEU A 101 -13.63 -2.48 -13.51
CA LEU A 101 -14.09 -3.79 -13.97
C LEU A 101 -15.22 -4.33 -13.09
N ALA A 102 -15.11 -4.18 -11.76
CA ALA A 102 -16.16 -4.58 -10.82
C ALA A 102 -17.47 -3.80 -11.08
N ALA A 103 -17.38 -2.49 -11.30
CA ALA A 103 -18.53 -1.65 -11.60
C ALA A 103 -19.19 -2.01 -12.94
N GLU A 104 -18.41 -2.31 -13.98
CA GLU A 104 -18.93 -2.71 -15.29
C GLU A 104 -19.56 -4.11 -15.28
N LEU A 105 -19.00 -5.05 -14.51
CA LEU A 105 -19.64 -6.34 -14.28
C LEU A 105 -21.02 -6.19 -13.62
N LEU A 106 -21.14 -5.27 -12.66
CA LEU A 106 -22.41 -4.97 -11.99
C LEU A 106 -23.39 -4.21 -12.88
N ARG A 107 -22.92 -3.31 -13.74
CA ARG A 107 -23.74 -2.64 -14.76
C ARG A 107 -24.31 -3.64 -15.77
N GLU A 108 -23.53 -4.63 -16.17
CA GLU A 108 -24.03 -5.71 -17.03
C GLU A 108 -24.97 -6.66 -16.29
N ALA A 109 -24.75 -6.89 -14.99
CA ALA A 109 -25.65 -7.68 -14.16
C ALA A 109 -27.03 -7.00 -14.01
N GLU A 110 -27.07 -5.68 -13.80
CA GLU A 110 -28.30 -4.89 -13.75
C GLU A 110 -29.19 -5.14 -14.98
N LYS A 111 -28.60 -5.06 -16.19
CA LYS A 111 -29.29 -5.33 -17.46
C LYS A 111 -29.87 -6.75 -17.55
N LEU A 112 -29.22 -7.74 -16.93
CA LEU A 112 -29.69 -9.13 -16.90
C LEU A 112 -30.79 -9.33 -15.86
N VAL A 113 -30.69 -8.66 -14.70
CA VAL A 113 -31.74 -8.65 -13.66
C VAL A 113 -33.02 -8.01 -14.21
N ASP A 114 -32.92 -6.93 -14.96
CA ASP A 114 -34.04 -6.27 -15.64
C ASP A 114 -34.73 -7.21 -16.64
N LYS A 115 -33.95 -8.06 -17.32
CA LYS A 115 -34.44 -9.15 -18.19
C LYS A 115 -35.01 -10.35 -17.41
N LYS A 116 -35.22 -10.21 -16.09
CA LYS A 116 -35.77 -11.23 -15.19
C LYS A 116 -34.94 -12.51 -15.14
N ILE A 117 -33.61 -12.37 -15.20
CA ILE A 117 -32.67 -13.46 -14.88
C ILE A 117 -32.38 -13.42 -13.38
N HIS A 118 -32.40 -14.58 -12.73
CA HIS A 118 -32.16 -14.65 -11.29
C HIS A 118 -30.67 -14.37 -10.98
N PRO A 119 -30.33 -13.52 -9.98
CA PRO A 119 -28.94 -13.19 -9.63
C PRO A 119 -28.03 -14.39 -9.43
N GLN A 120 -28.54 -15.45 -8.76
CA GLN A 120 -27.79 -16.71 -8.60
C GLN A 120 -27.37 -17.34 -9.94
N THR A 121 -28.20 -17.25 -10.99
CA THR A 121 -27.82 -17.73 -12.33
C THR A 121 -26.75 -16.85 -12.97
N ILE A 122 -26.77 -15.54 -12.69
CA ILE A 122 -25.75 -14.59 -13.17
C ILE A 122 -24.40 -14.93 -12.52
N ILE A 123 -24.37 -15.11 -11.21
CA ILE A 123 -23.18 -15.52 -10.44
C ILE A 123 -22.59 -16.83 -10.98
N GLU A 124 -23.42 -17.84 -11.21
CA GLU A 124 -22.97 -19.11 -11.79
C GLU A 124 -22.35 -18.93 -13.19
N GLY A 125 -22.89 -18.02 -14.01
CA GLY A 125 -22.30 -17.65 -15.29
C GLY A 125 -20.97 -16.91 -15.14
N TYR A 126 -20.90 -15.92 -14.24
CA TYR A 126 -19.69 -15.12 -13.99
C TYR A 126 -18.54 -15.99 -13.47
N ARG A 127 -18.81 -17.00 -12.64
CA ARG A 127 -17.78 -17.97 -12.20
C ARG A 127 -17.16 -18.72 -13.36
N ILE A 128 -17.99 -19.20 -14.29
CA ILE A 128 -17.51 -19.92 -15.48
C ILE A 128 -16.70 -18.98 -16.38
N ALA A 129 -17.19 -17.75 -16.58
CA ALA A 129 -16.50 -16.74 -17.35
C ALA A 129 -15.14 -16.36 -16.74
N SER A 130 -15.09 -16.09 -15.44
CA SER A 130 -13.88 -15.74 -14.70
C SER A 130 -12.81 -16.83 -14.81
N GLN A 131 -13.19 -18.11 -14.66
CA GLN A 131 -12.27 -19.23 -14.85
C GLN A 131 -11.74 -19.33 -16.29
N ALA A 132 -12.59 -19.10 -17.30
CA ALA A 132 -12.17 -19.10 -18.70
C ALA A 132 -11.21 -17.94 -19.01
N ALA A 133 -11.50 -16.74 -18.50
CA ALA A 133 -10.65 -15.56 -18.62
C ALA A 133 -9.27 -15.78 -17.98
N LEU A 134 -9.23 -16.24 -16.72
CA LEU A 134 -7.97 -16.50 -16.00
C LEU A 134 -7.14 -17.61 -16.66
N LYS A 135 -7.79 -18.60 -17.26
CA LYS A 135 -7.10 -19.65 -18.03
C LYS A 135 -6.43 -19.06 -19.27
N ALA A 136 -7.16 -18.27 -20.06
CA ALA A 136 -6.61 -17.61 -21.25
C ALA A 136 -5.48 -16.63 -20.92
N LEU A 137 -5.59 -15.90 -19.80
CA LEU A 137 -4.53 -15.02 -19.29
C LEU A 137 -3.26 -15.82 -18.96
N THR A 138 -3.41 -17.01 -18.39
CA THR A 138 -2.28 -17.87 -18.04
C THR A 138 -1.62 -18.48 -19.29
N GLU A 139 -2.41 -18.84 -20.29
CA GLU A 139 -1.92 -19.39 -21.57
C GLU A 139 -1.21 -18.33 -22.45
N SER A 140 -1.61 -17.07 -22.32
CA SER A 140 -1.00 -15.93 -23.05
C SER A 140 0.20 -15.30 -22.34
N ALA A 141 0.46 -15.66 -21.08
CA ALA A 141 1.57 -15.12 -20.30
C ALA A 141 2.92 -15.66 -20.79
N VAL A 142 3.95 -14.82 -20.73
CA VAL A 142 5.32 -15.16 -21.12
C VAL A 142 6.25 -15.02 -19.92
N ASP A 143 7.20 -15.95 -19.78
CA ASP A 143 8.18 -15.95 -18.69
C ASP A 143 9.60 -15.84 -19.26
N HIS A 144 10.32 -14.78 -18.84
CA HIS A 144 11.72 -14.54 -19.20
C HIS A 144 12.70 -14.66 -18.02
N SER A 145 12.28 -15.24 -16.89
CA SER A 145 13.11 -15.41 -15.67
C SER A 145 14.48 -16.06 -15.88
N LYS A 146 14.62 -16.87 -16.94
CA LYS A 146 15.87 -17.59 -17.26
C LYS A 146 16.93 -16.69 -17.89
N SER A 147 16.56 -15.53 -18.44
CA SER A 147 17.48 -14.61 -19.11
C SER A 147 17.52 -13.28 -18.35
N PRO A 148 18.60 -12.99 -17.60
CA PRO A 148 18.70 -11.77 -16.79
C PRO A 148 18.55 -10.48 -17.61
N GLU A 149 19.09 -10.45 -18.83
CA GLU A 149 19.02 -9.27 -19.71
C GLU A 149 17.60 -9.05 -20.24
N ALA A 150 16.93 -10.11 -20.69
CA ALA A 150 15.54 -10.02 -21.15
C ALA A 150 14.60 -9.65 -19.99
N PHE A 151 14.82 -10.25 -18.82
CA PHE A 151 14.03 -9.94 -17.62
C PHE A 151 14.19 -8.49 -17.17
N ARG A 152 15.41 -7.93 -17.24
CA ARG A 152 15.63 -6.50 -16.95
C ARG A 152 14.88 -5.61 -17.94
N ASN A 153 14.89 -5.96 -19.23
CA ASN A 153 14.15 -5.20 -20.25
C ASN A 153 12.63 -5.28 -20.03
N ASP A 154 12.11 -6.43 -19.61
CA ASP A 154 10.71 -6.58 -19.23
C ASP A 154 10.35 -5.72 -18.01
N LEU A 155 11.19 -5.71 -16.97
CA LEU A 155 10.98 -4.85 -15.80
C LEU A 155 10.96 -3.36 -16.18
N LEU A 156 11.88 -2.93 -17.05
CA LEU A 156 11.88 -1.55 -17.57
C LEU A 156 10.59 -1.24 -18.36
N ALA A 157 10.11 -2.17 -19.18
CA ALA A 157 8.87 -2.03 -19.94
C ALA A 157 7.63 -1.94 -19.02
N ILE A 158 7.59 -2.75 -17.96
CA ILE A 158 6.53 -2.71 -16.95
C ILE A 158 6.52 -1.37 -16.22
N ALA A 159 7.69 -0.92 -15.74
CA ALA A 159 7.82 0.37 -15.06
C ALA A 159 7.38 1.53 -15.97
N ARG A 160 7.80 1.53 -17.25
CA ARG A 160 7.35 2.53 -18.23
C ARG A 160 5.83 2.54 -18.39
N THR A 161 5.21 1.36 -18.44
CA THR A 161 3.76 1.23 -18.63
C THR A 161 3.00 1.77 -17.42
N THR A 162 3.37 1.34 -16.20
CA THR A 162 2.75 1.81 -14.95
C THR A 162 2.92 3.32 -14.71
N LEU A 163 4.06 3.90 -15.10
CA LEU A 163 4.32 5.34 -14.92
C LEU A 163 3.65 6.23 -15.97
N SER A 164 3.15 5.66 -17.07
CA SER A 164 2.67 6.44 -18.22
C SER A 164 1.36 7.19 -17.98
N SER A 165 0.56 6.83 -16.96
CA SER A 165 -0.70 7.48 -16.62
C SER A 165 -0.57 8.58 -15.55
N LYS A 166 0.64 8.85 -15.06
CA LYS A 166 0.88 9.66 -13.86
C LYS A 166 1.71 10.91 -14.16
N VAL A 167 1.92 11.73 -13.14
CA VAL A 167 2.77 12.95 -13.21
C VAL A 167 4.18 12.64 -13.74
N LEU A 168 4.70 11.44 -13.45
CA LEU A 168 6.01 10.99 -13.90
C LEU A 168 6.08 10.59 -15.39
N ALA A 169 4.97 10.68 -16.14
CA ALA A 169 4.91 10.29 -17.56
C ALA A 169 5.89 11.07 -18.46
N GLN A 170 6.22 12.32 -18.10
CA GLN A 170 7.16 13.15 -18.87
C GLN A 170 8.59 12.58 -18.84
N ASP A 171 9.05 12.17 -17.65
CA ASP A 171 10.40 11.64 -17.41
C ASP A 171 10.37 10.13 -17.13
N ARG A 172 9.39 9.40 -17.70
CA ARG A 172 9.14 7.99 -17.38
C ARG A 172 10.33 7.06 -17.64
N ASP A 173 11.16 7.36 -18.63
CA ASP A 173 12.35 6.57 -18.92
C ASP A 173 13.38 6.64 -17.79
N HIS A 174 13.55 7.84 -17.22
CA HIS A 174 14.44 8.07 -16.09
C HIS A 174 13.93 7.35 -14.83
N PHE A 175 12.66 7.56 -14.48
CA PHE A 175 12.05 6.91 -13.31
C PHE A 175 11.92 5.39 -13.45
N ALA A 176 11.71 4.87 -14.67
CA ALA A 176 11.70 3.44 -14.92
C ALA A 176 13.08 2.81 -14.65
N GLN A 177 14.18 3.47 -15.05
CA GLN A 177 15.53 3.03 -14.73
C GLN A 177 15.79 3.06 -13.22
N LEU A 178 15.43 4.17 -12.55
CA LEU A 178 15.57 4.31 -11.09
C LEU A 178 14.83 3.19 -10.33
N ALA A 179 13.57 2.93 -10.70
CA ALA A 179 12.76 1.90 -10.07
C ALA A 179 13.31 0.49 -10.32
N CYS A 180 13.74 0.20 -11.56
CA CYS A 180 14.32 -1.10 -11.90
C CYS A 180 15.64 -1.34 -11.14
N ASP A 181 16.53 -0.34 -11.11
CA ASP A 181 17.81 -0.45 -10.43
C ASP A 181 17.64 -0.57 -8.91
N ALA A 182 16.67 0.15 -8.32
CA ALA A 182 16.34 0.01 -6.91
C ALA A 182 15.84 -1.40 -6.58
N VAL A 183 14.90 -1.94 -7.37
CA VAL A 183 14.32 -3.28 -7.15
C VAL A 183 15.36 -4.39 -7.34
N LEU A 184 16.25 -4.27 -8.33
CA LEU A 184 17.32 -5.24 -8.55
C LEU A 184 18.36 -5.27 -7.42
N ARG A 185 18.56 -4.14 -6.71
CA ARG A 185 19.45 -4.08 -5.54
C ARG A 185 18.94 -4.89 -4.34
N LEU A 186 17.63 -5.08 -4.20
CA LEU A 186 17.02 -5.80 -3.08
C LEU A 186 17.20 -7.32 -3.12
N LYS A 187 17.86 -7.87 -4.15
CA LYS A 187 18.26 -9.30 -4.28
C LYS A 187 17.15 -10.29 -3.85
N LYS A 188 15.91 -10.04 -4.27
CA LYS A 188 14.68 -10.84 -4.03
C LYS A 188 13.91 -10.57 -2.72
N SER A 189 14.29 -9.59 -1.91
CA SER A 189 13.35 -9.09 -0.90
C SER A 189 12.17 -8.43 -1.61
N SER A 190 10.95 -8.78 -1.22
CA SER A 190 9.73 -8.13 -1.69
C SER A 190 9.33 -6.94 -0.83
N ASP A 191 10.06 -6.68 0.25
CA ASP A 191 9.73 -5.62 1.18
C ASP A 191 10.21 -4.27 0.64
N LEU A 192 9.24 -3.40 0.34
CA LEU A 192 9.45 -2.04 -0.12
C LEU A 192 9.96 -1.13 1.01
N SER A 193 9.82 -1.54 2.27
CA SER A 193 10.30 -0.78 3.43
C SER A 193 11.81 -0.50 3.37
N HIS A 194 12.57 -1.34 2.67
CA HIS A 194 14.01 -1.21 2.47
C HIS A 194 14.39 -0.08 1.48
N ILE A 195 13.45 0.39 0.66
CA ILE A 195 13.66 1.54 -0.23
C ILE A 195 13.16 2.79 0.50
N GLN A 196 14.07 3.69 0.83
CA GLN A 196 13.70 4.98 1.40
C GLN A 196 13.47 6.00 0.30
N ILE A 197 12.31 6.67 0.32
CA ILE A 197 12.03 7.80 -0.56
C ILE A 197 12.17 9.08 0.27
N ILE A 198 13.08 9.97 -0.13
CA ILE A 198 13.26 11.30 0.49
C ILE A 198 12.78 12.36 -0.49
N LYS A 199 11.74 13.09 -0.11
CA LYS A 199 11.22 14.23 -0.88
C LYS A 199 11.91 15.51 -0.44
N LYS A 200 12.51 16.25 -1.37
CA LYS A 200 13.05 17.59 -1.12
C LYS A 200 12.53 18.57 -2.19
N ALA A 201 11.91 19.64 -1.73
CA ALA A 201 11.40 20.69 -2.60
C ALA A 201 12.54 21.42 -3.33
N GLY A 202 12.23 21.92 -4.54
CA GLY A 202 13.14 22.65 -5.40
C GLY A 202 13.78 21.81 -6.50
N GLY A 203 13.99 22.43 -7.67
CA GLY A 203 14.55 21.76 -8.85
C GLY A 203 13.49 21.13 -9.76
N LYS A 204 13.94 20.25 -10.65
CA LYS A 204 13.07 19.52 -11.59
C LYS A 204 12.90 18.05 -11.17
N LEU A 205 11.82 17.41 -11.62
CA LEU A 205 11.60 15.97 -11.39
C LEU A 205 12.73 15.10 -11.97
N SER A 206 13.27 15.48 -13.13
CA SER A 206 14.42 14.82 -13.76
C SER A 206 15.73 14.91 -12.97
N GLU A 207 15.84 15.78 -11.97
CA GLU A 207 17.01 15.84 -11.07
C GLU A 207 16.90 14.82 -9.91
N SER A 208 15.81 14.06 -9.83
CA SER A 208 15.66 12.96 -8.88
C SER A 208 16.65 11.84 -9.20
N TYR A 209 17.18 11.17 -8.19
CA TYR A 209 18.19 10.11 -8.39
C TYR A 209 18.13 9.04 -7.30
N LEU A 210 18.66 7.86 -7.66
CA LEU A 210 18.92 6.75 -6.76
C LEU A 210 20.36 6.87 -6.28
N ASP A 211 20.57 7.05 -4.99
CA ASP A 211 21.94 7.10 -4.46
C ASP A 211 22.59 5.71 -4.50
N GLU A 212 23.88 5.63 -4.82
CA GLU A 212 24.63 4.36 -4.87
C GLU A 212 24.81 3.72 -3.50
N GLY A 213 24.75 4.50 -2.43
CA GLY A 213 24.75 3.99 -1.07
C GLY A 213 23.41 4.25 -0.39
N PHE A 214 23.46 5.03 0.69
CA PHE A 214 22.28 5.31 1.50
C PHE A 214 22.34 6.73 2.05
N ILE A 215 21.20 7.41 2.05
CA ILE A 215 21.06 8.76 2.60
C ILE A 215 20.11 8.70 3.78
N LEU A 216 20.55 9.25 4.91
CA LEU A 216 19.79 9.34 6.15
C LEU A 216 19.45 10.80 6.45
N ASP A 217 18.16 11.07 6.69
CA ASP A 217 17.66 12.40 7.10
C ASP A 217 17.84 12.63 8.61
N LYS A 218 19.11 12.75 9.01
CA LYS A 218 19.55 13.06 10.37
C LYS A 218 20.82 13.92 10.31
N LYS A 219 21.22 14.44 11.46
CA LYS A 219 22.42 15.26 11.63
C LYS A 219 23.48 14.52 12.44
N ILE A 220 24.74 14.86 12.18
CA ILE A 220 25.87 14.36 12.96
C ILE A 220 25.92 15.11 14.30
N GLY A 221 26.43 14.45 15.34
CA GLY A 221 26.62 15.05 16.66
C GLY A 221 27.47 16.33 16.65
N VAL A 222 27.33 17.13 17.70
CA VAL A 222 27.92 18.47 17.78
C VAL A 222 29.46 18.40 17.87
N ASN A 223 30.15 19.25 17.10
CA ASN A 223 31.62 19.33 17.02
C ASN A 223 32.33 18.04 16.58
N GLN A 224 31.65 17.17 15.86
CA GLN A 224 32.22 15.94 15.30
C GLN A 224 32.68 16.15 13.84
N PRO A 225 33.58 15.29 13.32
CA PRO A 225 34.03 15.40 11.93
C PRO A 225 32.85 15.24 10.97
N LYS A 226 32.67 16.16 10.03
CA LYS A 226 31.57 16.13 9.03
C LYS A 226 31.76 15.07 7.94
N ARG A 227 32.96 14.50 7.87
CA ARG A 227 33.33 13.43 6.94
C ARG A 227 34.20 12.42 7.66
N LEU A 228 33.91 11.14 7.43
CA LEU A 228 34.62 10.00 7.98
C LEU A 228 34.93 9.01 6.86
N ASP A 229 36.22 8.72 6.65
CA ASP A 229 36.66 7.72 5.69
C ASP A 229 36.87 6.36 6.40
N LYS A 230 36.56 5.25 5.70
CA LYS A 230 36.62 3.85 6.17
C LYS A 230 35.85 3.65 7.48
N ALA A 231 34.54 3.88 7.45
CA ALA A 231 33.70 3.78 8.61
C ALA A 231 33.50 2.31 9.06
N LYS A 232 33.74 2.07 10.34
CA LYS A 232 33.33 0.91 11.14
C LYS A 232 32.18 1.33 12.03
N ILE A 233 30.99 0.92 11.63
CA ILE A 233 29.72 1.39 12.17
C ILE A 233 29.18 0.37 13.15
N LEU A 234 28.81 0.81 14.35
CA LEU A 234 27.98 0.05 15.27
C LEU A 234 26.56 0.61 15.23
N VAL A 235 25.62 -0.21 14.77
CA VAL A 235 24.20 0.11 14.78
C VAL A 235 23.59 -0.45 16.07
N ALA A 236 22.95 0.40 16.85
CA ALA A 236 22.50 0.06 18.19
C ALA A 236 21.05 0.47 18.49
N ASN A 237 20.41 -0.30 19.37
CA ASN A 237 19.13 0.06 19.98
C ASN A 237 19.28 0.03 21.51
N THR A 238 19.82 1.11 22.07
CA THR A 238 20.04 1.21 23.51
C THR A 238 19.69 2.60 24.04
N SER A 239 19.29 2.69 25.32
CA SER A 239 19.05 3.97 25.97
C SER A 239 20.35 4.69 26.29
N MET A 240 20.49 5.93 25.81
CA MET A 240 21.66 6.79 26.04
C MET A 240 21.28 8.11 26.73
N ASP A 241 20.13 8.13 27.42
CA ASP A 241 19.66 9.25 28.25
C ASP A 241 19.82 8.91 29.73
N THR A 242 18.95 8.05 30.24
CA THR A 242 19.01 7.57 31.62
C THR A 242 18.97 6.05 31.62
N ASP A 243 19.97 5.42 32.24
CA ASP A 243 19.98 3.97 32.40
C ASP A 243 19.19 3.57 33.65
N LYS A 244 17.89 3.95 33.63
CA LYS A 244 16.95 3.64 34.70
C LYS A 244 16.79 2.13 34.79
N VAL A 245 17.02 1.60 35.98
CA VAL A 245 16.72 0.20 36.27
C VAL A 245 15.24 -0.03 35.97
N LYS A 246 14.90 -1.02 35.14
CA LYS A 246 13.52 -1.33 34.69
C LYS A 246 12.58 -1.78 35.83
N ILE A 247 12.93 -1.55 37.09
CA ILE A 247 12.09 -1.79 38.26
C ILE A 247 11.11 -0.61 38.36
N PHE A 248 9.88 -0.85 37.93
CA PHE A 248 8.77 0.10 38.05
C PHE A 248 8.61 0.56 39.51
N GLY A 249 8.68 1.87 39.76
CA GLY A 249 8.46 2.44 41.08
C GLY A 249 9.69 2.50 41.99
N ALA A 250 10.90 2.24 41.49
CA ALA A 250 12.13 2.49 42.24
C ALA A 250 12.25 3.98 42.60
N ARG A 251 11.93 4.31 43.86
CA ARG A 251 12.10 5.65 44.43
C ARG A 251 13.29 5.63 45.37
N VAL A 252 14.34 6.37 45.05
CA VAL A 252 15.50 6.50 45.91
C VAL A 252 15.22 7.60 46.93
N LYS A 253 15.01 7.22 48.20
CA LYS A 253 14.88 8.19 49.31
C LYS A 253 16.27 8.46 49.88
N VAL A 254 16.75 9.68 49.72
CA VAL A 254 18.03 10.13 50.27
C VAL A 254 17.82 10.96 51.54
N GLY A 255 18.60 10.66 52.58
CA GLY A 255 18.52 11.33 53.90
C GLY A 255 19.35 12.61 54.00
N SER A 256 20.15 12.94 52.99
CA SER A 256 20.96 14.17 52.91
C SER A 256 21.23 14.56 51.46
N THR A 257 21.54 15.83 51.22
CA THR A 257 21.93 16.34 49.89
C THR A 257 23.25 15.76 49.39
N SER A 258 24.19 15.41 50.29
CA SER A 258 25.46 14.77 49.90
C SER A 258 25.26 13.42 49.21
N LYS A 259 24.35 12.59 49.72
CA LYS A 259 24.03 11.29 49.10
C LYS A 259 23.33 11.44 47.75
N LEU A 260 22.60 12.54 47.54
CA LEU A 260 22.01 12.83 46.23
C LEU A 260 23.10 13.13 45.19
N ALA A 261 24.13 13.89 45.56
CA ALA A 261 25.27 14.16 44.68
C ALA A 261 26.09 12.90 44.37
N GLU A 262 26.26 11.99 45.34
CA GLU A 262 26.88 10.68 45.13
C GLU A 262 26.10 9.83 44.12
N LEU A 263 24.75 9.83 44.20
CA LEU A 263 23.89 9.13 43.25
C LEU A 263 24.00 9.71 41.83
N GLU A 264 23.98 11.03 41.69
CA GLU A 264 24.16 11.70 40.40
C GLU A 264 25.52 11.33 39.77
N LYS A 265 26.58 11.28 40.59
CA LYS A 265 27.91 10.87 40.14
C LYS A 265 27.93 9.39 39.73
N ALA A 266 27.28 8.51 40.49
CA ALA A 266 27.16 7.10 40.15
C ALA A 266 26.41 6.87 38.83
N GLU A 267 25.37 7.64 38.54
CA GLU A 267 24.67 7.59 37.25
C GLU A 267 25.57 8.02 36.09
N LYS A 268 26.34 9.10 36.26
CA LYS A 268 27.33 9.56 35.26
C LYS A 268 28.44 8.53 35.03
N GLU A 269 28.95 7.90 36.09
CA GLU A 269 29.96 6.84 36.01
C GLU A 269 29.42 5.58 35.32
N LYS A 270 28.18 5.17 35.61
CA LYS A 270 27.51 4.06 34.94
C LYS A 270 27.38 4.32 33.44
N MET A 271 26.99 5.54 33.07
CA MET A 271 26.88 5.94 31.67
C MET A 271 28.24 5.96 30.98
N LYS A 272 29.27 6.48 31.67
CA LYS A 272 30.65 6.45 31.18
C LYS A 272 31.14 5.01 30.95
N ALA A 273 30.90 4.11 31.90
CA ALA A 273 31.25 2.70 31.76
C ALA A 273 30.55 2.02 30.57
N LYS A 274 29.29 2.39 30.28
CA LYS A 274 28.57 1.92 29.10
C LYS A 274 29.19 2.42 27.79
N VAL A 275 29.55 3.70 27.73
CA VAL A 275 30.26 4.29 26.59
C VAL A 275 31.64 3.64 26.40
N ASP A 276 32.37 3.38 27.50
CA ASP A 276 33.67 2.71 27.45
C ASP A 276 33.56 1.27 26.92
N LYS A 277 32.48 0.55 27.25
CA LYS A 277 32.17 -0.75 26.61
C LYS A 277 31.96 -0.63 25.11
N ILE A 278 31.24 0.41 24.65
CA ILE A 278 31.03 0.68 23.22
C ILE A 278 32.35 1.01 22.51
N LYS A 279 33.22 1.81 23.15
CA LYS A 279 34.56 2.14 22.64
C LYS A 279 35.44 0.90 22.45
N ALA A 280 35.30 -0.10 23.33
CA ALA A 280 36.07 -1.33 23.24
C ALA A 280 35.83 -2.14 21.94
N HIS A 281 34.75 -1.88 21.21
CA HIS A 281 34.49 -2.50 19.90
C HIS A 281 35.37 -1.93 18.77
N GLY A 282 36.13 -0.86 19.00
CA GLY A 282 37.03 -0.28 18.00
C GLY A 282 36.31 0.35 16.81
N ILE A 283 35.16 0.97 17.07
CA ILE A 283 34.30 1.64 16.09
C ILE A 283 34.72 3.09 15.89
N ASN A 284 34.38 3.67 14.74
CA ASN A 284 34.54 5.10 14.48
C ASN A 284 33.21 5.83 14.25
N CYS A 285 32.12 5.09 14.06
CA CYS A 285 30.77 5.63 13.96
C CYS A 285 29.82 4.79 14.83
N PHE A 286 29.03 5.47 15.66
CA PHE A 286 28.00 4.90 16.52
C PHE A 286 26.65 5.47 16.10
N ILE A 287 25.74 4.60 15.65
CA ILE A 287 24.39 4.98 15.25
C ILE A 287 23.42 4.36 16.24
N ASN A 288 22.58 5.18 16.87
CA ASN A 288 21.61 4.71 17.85
C ASN A 288 20.18 5.04 17.45
N ARG A 289 19.28 4.11 17.79
CA ARG A 289 17.84 4.31 17.59
C ARG A 289 17.29 5.41 18.46
N GLN A 290 17.76 5.41 19.70
CA GLN A 290 17.31 6.34 20.71
C GLN A 290 18.20 7.59 20.68
N LEU A 291 17.70 8.64 21.31
CA LEU A 291 18.45 9.87 21.52
C LEU A 291 19.73 9.58 22.32
N ILE A 292 20.78 10.34 22.04
CA ILE A 292 22.05 10.32 22.74
C ILE A 292 22.13 11.65 23.50
N TYR A 293 22.11 11.59 24.82
CA TYR A 293 22.13 12.82 25.62
C TYR A 293 23.50 13.48 25.61
N ASN A 294 23.56 14.77 25.96
CA ASN A 294 24.76 15.61 25.82
C ASN A 294 26.01 15.02 26.49
N TRP A 295 25.86 14.33 27.63
CA TRP A 295 26.99 13.76 28.36
C TRP A 295 27.62 12.55 27.62
N PRO A 296 26.86 11.51 27.24
CA PRO A 296 27.36 10.48 26.33
C PRO A 296 27.89 10.99 25.00
N GLU A 297 27.21 11.95 24.39
CA GLU A 297 27.62 12.55 23.11
C GLU A 297 29.02 13.17 23.23
N GLN A 298 29.26 13.95 24.29
CA GLN A 298 30.58 14.51 24.59
C GLN A 298 31.64 13.40 24.73
N LEU A 299 31.33 12.31 25.42
CA LEU A 299 32.27 11.20 25.60
C LEU A 299 32.62 10.49 24.28
N PHE A 300 31.72 10.48 23.30
CA PHE A 300 32.00 9.97 21.95
C PHE A 300 32.86 10.96 21.16
N THR A 301 32.54 12.25 21.21
CA THR A 301 33.32 13.31 20.57
C THR A 301 34.76 13.34 21.09
N ASP A 302 34.97 13.25 22.40
CA ASP A 302 36.31 13.20 23.02
C ASP A 302 37.13 11.97 22.59
N ALA A 303 36.46 10.88 22.19
CA ALA A 303 37.09 9.67 21.67
C ALA A 303 37.24 9.66 20.14
N GLY A 304 36.79 10.71 19.46
CA GLY A 304 36.79 10.78 17.99
C GLY A 304 35.80 9.82 17.32
N ILE A 305 34.77 9.37 18.04
CA ILE A 305 33.69 8.53 17.50
C ILE A 305 32.56 9.44 17.04
N MET A 306 32.18 9.35 15.78
CA MET A 306 31.01 10.02 15.23
C MET A 306 29.74 9.38 15.82
N SER A 307 28.83 10.18 16.37
CA SER A 307 27.53 9.72 16.87
C SER A 307 26.39 10.25 16.02
N ILE A 308 25.51 9.36 15.59
CA ILE A 308 24.26 9.67 14.91
C ILE A 308 23.12 9.17 15.81
N GLU A 309 22.28 10.08 16.26
CA GLU A 309 21.17 9.77 17.14
C GLU A 309 19.83 9.71 16.42
N HIS A 310 18.85 9.12 17.09
CA HIS A 310 17.45 9.12 16.68
C HIS A 310 17.22 8.64 15.24
N ALA A 311 17.97 7.64 14.80
CA ALA A 311 17.63 6.91 13.59
C ALA A 311 16.37 6.08 13.86
N ASP A 312 15.29 6.37 13.15
CA ASP A 312 14.01 5.68 13.33
C ASP A 312 14.16 4.16 13.09
N PHE A 313 13.15 3.38 13.48
CA PHE A 313 13.21 1.92 13.41
C PHE A 313 13.59 1.43 12.00
N ASP A 314 12.87 1.90 10.99
CA ASP A 314 13.14 1.60 9.58
C ASP A 314 14.52 2.09 9.13
N GLY A 315 14.95 3.25 9.64
CA GLY A 315 16.27 3.82 9.32
C GLY A 315 17.40 2.90 9.79
N ILE A 316 17.26 2.28 10.97
CA ILE A 316 18.25 1.36 11.52
C ILE A 316 18.27 0.01 10.82
N GLU A 317 17.11 -0.53 10.48
CA GLU A 317 17.03 -1.76 9.70
C GLU A 317 17.66 -1.57 8.32
N ARG A 318 17.36 -0.46 7.63
CA ARG A 318 18.01 -0.09 6.36
C ARG A 318 19.52 0.06 6.51
N LEU A 319 20.00 0.74 7.55
CA LEU A 319 21.43 0.90 7.79
C LEU A 319 22.12 -0.45 8.06
N ALA A 320 21.49 -1.35 8.81
CA ALA A 320 22.00 -2.70 9.02
C ALA A 320 22.13 -3.47 7.69
N LEU A 321 21.14 -3.39 6.81
CA LEU A 321 21.14 -4.01 5.48
C LEU A 321 22.15 -3.39 4.51
N VAL A 322 22.32 -2.06 4.55
CA VAL A 322 23.28 -1.35 3.70
C VAL A 322 24.72 -1.64 4.14
N THR A 323 24.99 -1.48 5.42
CA THR A 323 26.35 -1.59 5.99
C THR A 323 26.77 -3.03 6.28
N GLY A 324 25.81 -3.96 6.29
CA GLY A 324 26.01 -5.38 6.58
C GLY A 324 26.19 -5.70 8.08
N GLY A 325 25.94 -4.72 8.96
CA GLY A 325 26.04 -4.84 10.42
C GLY A 325 24.77 -5.38 11.08
N GLU A 326 24.87 -5.79 12.34
CA GLU A 326 23.74 -6.25 13.15
C GLU A 326 23.30 -5.17 14.14
N ILE A 327 21.99 -5.12 14.46
CA ILE A 327 21.44 -4.19 15.45
C ILE A 327 21.75 -4.69 16.86
N ALA A 328 22.75 -4.09 17.50
CA ALA A 328 23.18 -4.47 18.84
C ALA A 328 22.35 -3.79 19.95
N SER A 329 21.93 -4.56 20.95
CA SER A 329 21.32 -4.01 22.19
C SER A 329 22.25 -4.14 23.40
N THR A 330 23.18 -5.09 23.35
CA THR A 330 24.12 -5.44 24.43
C THR A 330 25.54 -5.27 23.92
N PHE A 331 26.43 -4.76 24.77
CA PHE A 331 27.80 -4.38 24.39
C PHE A 331 28.89 -5.11 25.19
N ASP A 332 28.52 -6.10 26.01
CA ASP A 332 29.45 -6.78 26.92
C ASP A 332 30.44 -7.71 26.20
N HIS A 333 30.06 -8.23 25.02
CA HIS A 333 30.88 -9.17 24.24
C HIS A 333 31.12 -8.63 22.83
N PRO A 334 32.27 -7.96 22.58
CA PRO A 334 32.59 -7.41 21.27
C PRO A 334 32.67 -8.43 20.14
N GLU A 335 33.09 -9.66 20.45
CA GLU A 335 33.29 -10.71 19.44
C GLU A 335 31.98 -11.24 18.83
N GLN A 336 30.84 -10.99 19.47
CA GLN A 336 29.54 -11.49 19.03
C GLN A 336 28.80 -10.50 18.13
N VAL A 337 29.26 -9.25 18.04
CA VAL A 337 28.55 -8.19 17.31
C VAL A 337 29.18 -7.98 15.94
N LYS A 338 28.38 -8.21 14.89
CA LYS A 338 28.80 -7.92 13.52
C LYS A 338 28.76 -6.41 13.27
N LEU A 339 29.93 -5.79 13.13
CA LEU A 339 30.03 -4.36 12.79
C LEU A 339 29.73 -4.11 11.32
N GLY A 340 29.03 -3.02 11.04
CA GLY A 340 28.80 -2.52 9.69
C GLY A 340 30.05 -1.82 9.13
N GLN A 341 30.18 -1.80 7.81
CA GLN A 341 31.30 -1.14 7.13
C GLN A 341 30.79 -0.29 5.95
N CYS A 342 31.38 0.90 5.79
CA CYS A 342 31.26 1.68 4.55
C CYS A 342 32.54 2.49 4.27
N ASP A 343 32.73 2.89 3.02
CA ASP A 343 33.95 3.61 2.60
C ASP A 343 33.96 5.06 3.06
N THR A 344 32.83 5.76 3.01
CA THR A 344 32.75 7.17 3.42
C THR A 344 31.38 7.50 4.01
N ILE A 345 31.38 8.27 5.10
CA ILE A 345 30.20 8.94 5.64
C ILE A 345 30.46 10.45 5.54
N GLU A 346 29.58 11.19 4.88
CA GLU A 346 29.70 12.64 4.78
C GLU A 346 28.37 13.36 4.90
N GLU A 347 28.39 14.57 5.48
CA GLU A 347 27.25 15.48 5.50
C GLU A 347 27.12 16.18 4.14
N VAL A 348 26.04 15.92 3.42
CA VAL A 348 25.71 16.53 2.13
C VAL A 348 24.51 17.47 2.26
N MET A 349 24.55 18.59 1.55
CA MET A 349 23.40 19.49 1.43
C MET A 349 22.56 19.12 0.21
N ILE A 350 21.30 18.77 0.44
CA ILE A 350 20.33 18.46 -0.63
C ILE A 350 19.19 19.47 -0.51
N GLY A 351 19.22 20.49 -1.36
CA GLY A 351 18.31 21.65 -1.21
C GLY A 351 18.78 22.52 -0.06
N GLU A 352 17.92 22.71 0.94
CA GLU A 352 18.23 23.50 2.14
C GLU A 352 18.60 22.63 3.35
N ASP A 353 18.36 21.32 3.27
CA ASP A 353 18.59 20.38 4.37
C ASP A 353 19.98 19.73 4.30
N THR A 354 20.60 19.54 5.47
CA THR A 354 21.80 18.72 5.63
C THR A 354 21.41 17.28 5.95
N LEU A 355 21.86 16.35 5.11
CA LEU A 355 21.61 14.92 5.21
C LEU A 355 22.95 14.16 5.32
N ILE A 356 22.93 12.94 5.82
CA ILE A 356 24.13 12.11 5.93
C ILE A 356 24.12 11.10 4.78
N LYS A 357 25.17 11.12 3.95
CA LYS A 357 25.37 10.19 2.85
C LYS A 357 26.41 9.14 3.23
N PHE A 358 26.03 7.88 3.10
CA PHE A 358 26.89 6.71 3.23
C PHE A 358 27.25 6.23 1.83
N SER A 359 28.53 6.21 1.48
CA SER A 359 29.04 5.77 0.17
C SER A 359 29.93 4.53 0.31
N GLY A 360 29.99 3.70 -0.74
CA GLY A 360 30.81 2.48 -0.77
C GLY A 360 30.37 1.46 0.27
N VAL A 361 29.15 0.96 0.11
CA VAL A 361 28.46 0.10 1.07
C VAL A 361 28.67 -1.38 0.73
N SER A 362 28.78 -2.23 1.75
CA SER A 362 29.26 -3.62 1.59
C SER A 362 28.22 -4.59 1.02
N ALA A 363 26.95 -4.46 1.43
CA ALA A 363 25.87 -5.37 1.06
C ALA A 363 24.87 -4.75 0.08
N GLY A 364 24.57 -3.45 0.25
CA GLY A 364 23.77 -2.65 -0.69
C GLY A 364 22.32 -3.12 -0.86
N GLU A 365 21.74 -3.78 0.13
CA GLU A 365 20.40 -4.40 0.06
C GLU A 365 19.24 -3.44 0.37
N ALA A 366 19.57 -2.22 0.82
CA ALA A 366 18.63 -1.11 0.96
C ALA A 366 19.19 0.11 0.20
N CYS A 367 18.30 1.00 -0.23
CA CYS A 367 18.69 2.14 -1.05
C CYS A 367 17.82 3.37 -0.78
N THR A 368 18.33 4.55 -1.11
CA THR A 368 17.59 5.80 -0.99
C THR A 368 17.36 6.44 -2.35
N ILE A 369 16.10 6.73 -2.66
CA ILE A 369 15.70 7.54 -3.81
C ILE A 369 15.40 8.94 -3.32
N VAL A 370 16.08 9.93 -3.89
CA VAL A 370 15.83 11.34 -3.61
C VAL A 370 14.93 11.90 -4.71
N LEU A 371 13.73 12.33 -4.33
CA LEU A 371 12.78 13.00 -5.21
C LEU A 371 12.93 14.52 -5.09
N ARG A 372 13.12 15.17 -6.23
CA ARG A 372 13.18 16.63 -6.39
C ARG A 372 11.96 17.11 -7.16
N GLY A 373 11.40 18.25 -6.79
CA GLY A 373 10.16 18.73 -7.42
C GLY A 373 9.82 20.16 -7.05
N ALA A 374 9.06 20.81 -7.92
CA ALA A 374 8.75 22.24 -7.77
C ALA A 374 7.80 22.53 -6.60
N THR A 375 6.83 21.65 -6.35
CA THR A 375 5.82 21.80 -5.30
C THR A 375 5.69 20.53 -4.48
N GLU A 376 5.22 20.65 -3.23
CA GLU A 376 5.00 19.50 -2.35
C GLU A 376 3.94 18.56 -2.91
N GLN A 377 2.86 19.08 -3.50
CA GLN A 377 1.81 18.25 -4.09
C GLN A 377 2.33 17.40 -5.26
N LEU A 378 3.25 17.96 -6.06
CA LEU A 378 3.90 17.22 -7.14
C LEU A 378 4.81 16.12 -6.59
N LEU A 379 5.52 16.39 -5.49
CA LEU A 379 6.39 15.43 -4.82
C LEU A 379 5.60 14.30 -4.16
N ASP A 380 4.45 14.60 -3.55
CA ASP A 380 3.55 13.61 -2.95
C ASP A 380 3.00 12.66 -4.01
N GLU A 381 2.59 13.19 -5.17
CA GLU A 381 2.12 12.36 -6.27
C GLU A 381 3.26 11.60 -6.96
N ALA A 382 4.46 12.19 -7.05
CA ALA A 382 5.64 11.51 -7.55
C ALA A 382 6.07 10.33 -6.66
N GLU A 383 6.03 10.51 -5.33
CA GLU A 383 6.32 9.43 -4.37
C GLU A 383 5.35 8.27 -4.54
N ARG A 384 4.04 8.55 -4.65
CA ARG A 384 3.03 7.51 -4.88
C ARG A 384 3.20 6.83 -6.23
N SER A 385 3.39 7.62 -7.28
CA SER A 385 3.62 7.11 -8.63
C SER A 385 4.81 6.14 -8.67
N LEU A 386 5.88 6.49 -7.96
CA LEU A 386 7.06 5.66 -7.83
C LEU A 386 6.81 4.44 -6.95
N HIS A 387 6.09 4.57 -5.84
CA HIS A 387 5.71 3.46 -4.97
C HIS A 387 4.97 2.37 -5.76
N ASP A 388 3.98 2.75 -6.57
CA ASP A 388 3.22 1.81 -7.38
C ASP A 388 4.11 1.08 -8.41
N ALA A 389 5.06 1.80 -9.03
CA ALA A 389 6.04 1.18 -9.91
C ALA A 389 6.94 0.20 -9.16
N LEU A 390 7.44 0.58 -7.98
CA LEU A 390 8.28 -0.28 -7.14
C LEU A 390 7.52 -1.53 -6.67
N ALA A 391 6.24 -1.38 -6.32
CA ALA A 391 5.38 -2.48 -5.89
C ALA A 391 5.14 -3.50 -7.01
N VAL A 392 4.80 -3.05 -8.23
CA VAL A 392 4.62 -3.96 -9.37
C VAL A 392 5.92 -4.68 -9.70
N LEU A 393 7.05 -3.97 -9.69
CA LEU A 393 8.35 -4.55 -9.99
C LEU A 393 8.78 -5.56 -8.92
N SER A 394 8.61 -5.26 -7.64
CA SER A 394 8.97 -6.17 -6.54
C SER A 394 8.15 -7.47 -6.60
N GLN A 395 6.85 -7.36 -6.92
CA GLN A 395 5.98 -8.52 -7.13
C GLN A 395 6.34 -9.30 -8.40
N THR A 396 6.80 -8.62 -9.45
CA THR A 396 7.24 -9.27 -10.70
C THR A 396 8.56 -10.02 -10.52
N VAL A 397 9.42 -9.62 -9.58
CA VAL A 397 10.61 -10.42 -9.21
C VAL A 397 10.20 -11.76 -8.56
N ILE A 398 9.09 -11.82 -7.83
CA ILE A 398 8.54 -13.04 -7.25
C ILE A 398 7.79 -13.88 -8.31
N GLU A 399 6.97 -13.21 -9.11
CA GLU A 399 6.15 -13.81 -10.18
C GLU A 399 6.59 -13.23 -11.53
N PRO A 400 7.56 -13.87 -12.23
CA PRO A 400 8.24 -13.31 -13.40
C PRO A 400 7.41 -13.33 -14.69
N ARG A 401 6.19 -13.89 -14.65
CA ARG A 401 5.30 -13.94 -15.80
C ARG A 401 4.79 -12.55 -16.16
N THR A 402 4.83 -12.25 -17.45
CA THR A 402 4.38 -10.97 -18.01
C THR A 402 3.28 -11.19 -19.04
N THR A 403 2.48 -10.15 -19.25
CA THR A 403 1.36 -10.13 -20.21
C THR A 403 1.38 -8.82 -21.00
N LEU A 404 0.69 -8.78 -22.13
CA LEU A 404 0.64 -7.59 -22.97
C LEU A 404 -0.49 -6.66 -22.51
N GLY A 405 -0.16 -5.38 -22.31
CA GLY A 405 -1.10 -4.38 -21.84
C GLY A 405 -1.90 -3.70 -22.95
N GLY A 406 -2.35 -2.47 -22.70
CA GLY A 406 -3.03 -1.65 -23.70
C GLY A 406 -4.37 -2.22 -24.19
N GLY A 407 -5.08 -2.95 -23.33
CA GLY A 407 -6.36 -3.60 -23.68
C GLY A 407 -6.21 -4.96 -24.37
N CYS A 408 -4.98 -5.41 -24.65
CA CYS A 408 -4.71 -6.69 -25.30
C CYS A 408 -5.11 -7.87 -24.41
N ALA A 409 -4.63 -7.91 -23.17
CA ALA A 409 -4.96 -8.97 -22.22
C ALA A 409 -6.47 -9.10 -21.99
N GLU A 410 -7.17 -7.98 -21.81
CA GLU A 410 -8.61 -7.92 -21.60
C GLU A 410 -9.39 -8.46 -22.81
N MET A 411 -8.95 -8.14 -24.02
CA MET A 411 -9.61 -8.59 -25.24
C MET A 411 -9.35 -10.07 -25.53
N VAL A 412 -8.14 -10.58 -25.25
CA VAL A 412 -7.84 -12.02 -25.31
C VAL A 412 -8.70 -12.81 -24.32
N MET A 413 -8.87 -12.28 -23.09
CA MET A 413 -9.78 -12.86 -22.12
C MET A 413 -11.24 -12.81 -22.60
N ALA A 414 -11.67 -11.70 -23.20
CA ALA A 414 -13.02 -11.55 -23.73
C ALA A 414 -13.34 -12.56 -24.85
N GLU A 415 -12.39 -12.81 -25.76
CA GLU A 415 -12.51 -13.86 -26.79
C GLU A 415 -12.70 -15.25 -26.18
N ALA A 416 -11.86 -15.60 -25.20
CA ALA A 416 -11.94 -16.91 -24.53
C ALA A 416 -13.26 -17.10 -23.78
N VAL A 417 -13.77 -16.05 -23.13
CA VAL A 417 -15.08 -16.05 -22.47
C VAL A 417 -16.22 -16.20 -23.48
N GLU A 418 -16.14 -15.53 -24.62
CA GLU A 418 -17.16 -15.63 -25.68
C GLU A 418 -17.17 -17.04 -26.30
N GLY A 419 -16.00 -17.65 -26.53
CA GLY A 419 -15.88 -19.05 -26.95
C GLY A 419 -16.33 -20.06 -25.88
N ALA A 420 -16.24 -19.72 -24.59
CA ALA A 420 -16.83 -20.53 -23.52
C ALA A 420 -18.37 -20.40 -23.52
N ALA A 421 -18.90 -19.21 -23.79
CA ALA A 421 -20.33 -18.96 -23.83
C ALA A 421 -21.04 -19.81 -24.90
N THR A 422 -20.43 -20.07 -26.06
CA THR A 422 -21.04 -20.90 -27.11
C THR A 422 -21.23 -22.36 -26.70
N ARG A 423 -20.51 -22.83 -25.67
CA ARG A 423 -20.61 -24.22 -25.15
C ARG A 423 -21.62 -24.37 -24.02
N ILE A 424 -22.18 -23.27 -23.54
CA ILE A 424 -23.06 -23.23 -22.38
C ILE A 424 -24.48 -22.97 -22.88
N GLU A 425 -25.42 -23.78 -22.43
CA GLU A 425 -26.82 -23.66 -22.78
C GLU A 425 -27.63 -22.89 -21.72
N GLY A 426 -28.72 -22.27 -22.16
CA GLY A 426 -29.70 -21.62 -21.28
C GLY A 426 -29.29 -20.23 -20.80
N LYS A 427 -29.95 -19.75 -19.74
CA LYS A 427 -29.81 -18.37 -19.23
C LYS A 427 -28.38 -18.03 -18.76
N LYS A 428 -27.58 -19.03 -18.40
CA LYS A 428 -26.17 -18.86 -18.00
C LYS A 428 -25.31 -18.35 -19.15
N GLN A 429 -25.64 -18.72 -20.38
CA GLN A 429 -24.93 -18.24 -21.58
C GLN A 429 -24.92 -16.70 -21.63
N LEU A 430 -26.07 -16.07 -21.35
CA LEU A 430 -26.20 -14.61 -21.37
C LEU A 430 -25.31 -13.93 -20.32
N ALA A 431 -25.18 -14.53 -19.13
CA ALA A 431 -24.29 -14.04 -18.08
C ALA A 431 -22.81 -14.22 -18.44
N VAL A 432 -22.44 -15.33 -19.07
CA VAL A 432 -21.06 -15.52 -19.54
C VAL A 432 -20.73 -14.51 -20.65
N SER A 433 -21.63 -14.30 -21.60
CA SER A 433 -21.46 -13.31 -22.66
C SER A 433 -21.33 -11.88 -22.12
N SER A 434 -22.11 -11.51 -21.08
CA SER A 434 -22.04 -10.17 -20.50
C SER A 434 -20.71 -9.90 -19.76
N PHE A 435 -20.08 -10.94 -19.21
CA PHE A 435 -18.72 -10.83 -18.66
C PHE A 435 -17.70 -10.42 -19.75
N SER A 436 -17.82 -10.95 -20.98
CA SER A 436 -16.96 -10.51 -22.10
C SER A 436 -17.21 -9.05 -22.47
N VAL A 437 -18.46 -8.57 -22.35
CA VAL A 437 -18.82 -7.17 -22.61
C VAL A 437 -18.16 -6.26 -21.57
N ALA A 438 -18.23 -6.62 -20.29
CA ALA A 438 -17.57 -5.88 -19.21
C ALA A 438 -16.04 -5.83 -19.40
N LEU A 439 -15.39 -6.93 -19.79
CA LEU A 439 -13.96 -6.94 -20.10
C LEU A 439 -13.60 -5.98 -21.25
N ARG A 440 -14.43 -5.93 -22.30
CA ARG A 440 -14.24 -5.00 -23.43
C ARG A 440 -14.42 -3.55 -23.04
N GLN A 441 -15.10 -3.26 -21.93
CA GLN A 441 -15.30 -1.88 -21.50
C GLN A 441 -14.01 -1.23 -20.99
N LEU A 442 -13.02 -2.00 -20.53
CA LEU A 442 -11.71 -1.47 -20.14
C LEU A 442 -10.97 -0.81 -21.32
N PRO A 443 -10.73 -1.48 -22.47
CA PRO A 443 -10.17 -0.81 -23.64
C PRO A 443 -11.06 0.32 -24.19
N THR A 444 -12.38 0.23 -24.05
CA THR A 444 -13.28 1.35 -24.41
C THR A 444 -12.96 2.60 -23.59
N ILE A 445 -12.87 2.47 -22.26
CA ILE A 445 -12.58 3.59 -21.35
C ILE A 445 -11.17 4.14 -21.59
N LEU A 446 -10.20 3.27 -21.88
CA LEU A 446 -8.85 3.69 -22.26
C LEU A 446 -8.85 4.58 -23.52
N ALA A 447 -9.63 4.21 -24.54
CA ALA A 447 -9.78 5.00 -25.75
C ALA A 447 -10.58 6.31 -25.54
N ASP A 448 -11.63 6.26 -24.71
CA ASP A 448 -12.44 7.44 -24.35
C ASP A 448 -11.59 8.50 -23.63
N ASN A 449 -10.76 8.09 -22.67
CA ASN A 449 -9.87 9.00 -21.94
C ASN A 449 -8.78 9.58 -22.86
N ALA A 450 -8.42 8.89 -23.94
CA ALA A 450 -7.52 9.42 -24.96
C ALA A 450 -8.21 10.40 -25.94
N GLY A 451 -9.54 10.56 -25.86
CA GLY A 451 -10.32 11.41 -26.75
C GLY A 451 -10.47 10.83 -28.17
N LEU A 452 -10.33 9.51 -28.32
CA LEU A 452 -10.43 8.81 -29.60
C LEU A 452 -11.83 8.17 -29.75
N ASP A 453 -12.19 7.77 -30.98
CA ASP A 453 -13.42 7.00 -31.21
C ASP A 453 -13.25 5.57 -30.68
N SER A 454 -13.70 5.36 -29.44
CA SER A 454 -13.64 4.08 -28.75
C SER A 454 -14.47 3.00 -29.44
N GLY A 455 -15.60 3.36 -30.06
CA GLY A 455 -16.48 2.43 -30.77
C GLY A 455 -15.78 1.78 -31.96
N ASP A 456 -15.10 2.59 -32.78
CA ASP A 456 -14.34 2.11 -33.94
C ASP A 456 -13.06 1.37 -33.51
N LEU A 457 -12.27 1.94 -32.60
CA LEU A 457 -11.00 1.34 -32.18
C LEU A 457 -11.15 -0.02 -31.50
N VAL A 458 -12.10 -0.15 -30.57
CA VAL A 458 -12.35 -1.42 -29.87
C VAL A 458 -12.89 -2.49 -30.83
N THR A 459 -13.71 -2.08 -31.81
CA THR A 459 -14.24 -2.99 -32.84
C THR A 459 -13.13 -3.52 -33.73
N ARG A 460 -12.22 -2.64 -34.19
CA ARG A 460 -11.05 -3.04 -34.96
C ARG A 460 -10.10 -3.92 -34.13
N LEU A 461 -9.91 -3.62 -32.84
CA LEU A 461 -9.05 -4.40 -31.94
C LEU A 461 -9.59 -5.81 -31.76
N ARG A 462 -10.90 -5.91 -31.52
CA ARG A 462 -11.60 -7.20 -31.44
C ARG A 462 -11.39 -8.02 -32.71
N THR A 463 -11.54 -7.39 -33.88
CA THR A 463 -11.34 -8.07 -35.17
C THR A 463 -9.92 -8.59 -35.31
N ALA A 464 -8.90 -7.79 -34.96
CA ALA A 464 -7.51 -8.20 -35.05
C ALA A 464 -7.18 -9.41 -34.14
N ILE A 465 -7.70 -9.40 -32.90
CA ILE A 465 -7.48 -10.50 -31.96
C ILE A 465 -8.20 -11.78 -32.40
N TYR A 466 -9.45 -11.67 -32.89
CA TYR A 466 -10.24 -12.80 -33.39
C TYR A 466 -9.67 -13.40 -34.69
N GLU A 467 -8.92 -12.62 -35.48
CA GLU A 467 -8.12 -13.10 -36.62
C GLU A 467 -6.83 -13.83 -36.20
N GLY A 468 -6.58 -13.98 -34.89
CA GLY A 468 -5.41 -14.65 -34.32
C GLY A 468 -4.22 -13.73 -34.03
N ARG A 469 -4.35 -12.40 -34.16
CA ARG A 469 -3.30 -11.43 -33.80
C ARG A 469 -3.38 -11.06 -32.31
N THR A 470 -3.10 -12.03 -31.44
CA THR A 470 -3.19 -11.92 -29.96
C THR A 470 -2.15 -10.99 -29.32
N THR A 471 -1.33 -10.29 -30.12
CA THR A 471 -0.40 -9.24 -29.64
C THR A 471 -0.90 -7.82 -29.90
N SER A 472 -2.05 -7.68 -30.55
CA SER A 472 -2.63 -6.38 -30.91
C SER A 472 -3.23 -5.69 -29.70
N GLY A 473 -2.96 -4.40 -29.51
CA GLY A 473 -3.56 -3.56 -28.48
C GLY A 473 -3.77 -2.13 -28.96
N LEU A 474 -4.23 -1.25 -28.07
CA LEU A 474 -4.46 0.15 -28.36
C LEU A 474 -3.18 0.97 -28.18
N ASP A 475 -2.72 1.61 -29.25
CA ASP A 475 -1.74 2.69 -29.16
C ASP A 475 -2.47 4.01 -28.97
N LEU A 476 -2.37 4.55 -27.75
CA LEU A 476 -2.98 5.80 -27.32
C LEU A 476 -1.97 6.94 -27.24
N THR A 477 -0.71 6.68 -27.59
CA THR A 477 0.38 7.64 -27.49
C THR A 477 0.69 8.32 -28.82
N THR A 478 0.50 7.60 -29.93
CA THR A 478 0.69 8.15 -31.27
C THR A 478 -0.50 9.05 -31.67
N PRO A 479 -0.24 10.25 -32.26
CA PRO A 479 -1.30 11.13 -32.74
C PRO A 479 -2.24 10.41 -33.71
N GLY A 480 -3.55 10.49 -33.44
CA GLY A 480 -4.60 9.83 -34.23
C GLY A 480 -5.02 8.45 -33.69
N GLY A 481 -4.21 7.84 -32.82
CA GLY A 481 -4.50 6.55 -32.22
C GLY A 481 -4.59 5.39 -33.21
N GLY A 482 -4.42 4.17 -32.73
CA GLY A 482 -4.52 3.01 -33.60
C GLY A 482 -4.34 1.68 -32.90
N ILE A 483 -4.31 0.62 -33.70
CA ILE A 483 -3.99 -0.73 -33.23
C ILE A 483 -2.56 -1.04 -33.63
N ALA A 484 -1.77 -1.43 -32.64
CA ALA A 484 -0.37 -1.76 -32.82
C ALA A 484 -0.02 -3.04 -32.06
N ASP A 485 1.14 -3.59 -32.37
CA ASP A 485 1.67 -4.75 -31.65
C ASP A 485 2.28 -4.29 -30.32
N MET A 486 1.64 -4.66 -29.21
CA MET A 486 2.04 -4.26 -27.86
C MET A 486 3.41 -4.82 -27.47
N ARG A 487 3.81 -5.97 -28.03
CA ARG A 487 5.13 -6.54 -27.77
C ARG A 487 6.22 -5.70 -28.43
N LYS A 488 5.97 -5.16 -29.62
CA LYS A 488 6.93 -4.28 -30.32
C LYS A 488 7.01 -2.90 -29.69
N LEU A 489 5.89 -2.38 -29.20
CA LEU A 489 5.85 -1.11 -28.47
C LEU A 489 6.40 -1.22 -27.04
N GLY A 490 6.59 -2.44 -26.52
CA GLY A 490 7.06 -2.68 -25.16
C GLY A 490 6.02 -2.33 -24.09
N VAL A 491 4.73 -2.46 -24.41
CA VAL A 491 3.63 -2.26 -23.45
C VAL A 491 3.37 -3.59 -22.75
N ILE A 492 4.07 -3.80 -21.64
CA ILE A 492 4.07 -5.04 -20.87
C ILE A 492 3.54 -4.74 -19.47
N GLU A 493 2.69 -5.62 -18.94
CA GLU A 493 2.16 -5.56 -17.59
C GLU A 493 2.41 -6.89 -16.85
N SER A 494 2.46 -6.84 -15.53
CA SER A 494 2.63 -8.04 -14.70
C SER A 494 1.44 -9.00 -14.84
N TYR A 495 1.70 -10.30 -14.98
CA TYR A 495 0.65 -11.32 -14.96
C TYR A 495 -0.12 -11.31 -13.62
N LYS A 496 0.61 -11.13 -12.49
CA LYS A 496 0.00 -11.09 -11.16
C LYS A 496 -1.04 -9.97 -11.06
N LEU A 497 -0.73 -8.81 -11.64
CA LEU A 497 -1.62 -7.64 -11.69
C LEU A 497 -2.94 -7.97 -12.42
N LYS A 498 -2.88 -8.42 -13.68
CA LYS A 498 -4.09 -8.75 -14.44
C LYS A 498 -4.90 -9.88 -13.82
N ARG A 499 -4.23 -10.89 -13.26
CA ARG A 499 -4.87 -12.00 -12.56
C ARG A 499 -5.64 -11.49 -11.33
N ALA A 500 -5.02 -10.62 -10.53
CA ALA A 500 -5.64 -10.04 -9.35
C ALA A 500 -6.84 -9.17 -9.73
N VAL A 501 -6.72 -8.30 -10.73
CA VAL A 501 -7.83 -7.45 -11.22
C VAL A 501 -9.06 -8.30 -11.58
N VAL A 502 -8.90 -9.36 -12.37
CA VAL A 502 -10.03 -10.22 -12.78
C VAL A 502 -10.61 -11.01 -11.62
N SER A 503 -9.76 -11.58 -10.76
CA SER A 503 -10.21 -12.35 -9.59
C SER A 503 -10.98 -11.47 -8.61
N SER A 504 -10.39 -10.35 -8.20
CA SER A 504 -10.96 -9.43 -7.23
C SER A 504 -12.22 -8.73 -7.75
N ALA A 505 -12.27 -8.35 -9.03
CA ALA A 505 -13.49 -7.80 -9.63
C ALA A 505 -14.62 -8.83 -9.74
N SER A 506 -14.30 -10.09 -10.07
CA SER A 506 -15.28 -11.18 -10.09
C SER A 506 -15.85 -11.43 -8.69
N GLU A 507 -15.00 -11.46 -7.66
CA GLU A 507 -15.43 -11.60 -6.27
C GLU A 507 -16.30 -10.42 -5.81
N ALA A 508 -15.95 -9.19 -6.21
CA ALA A 508 -16.74 -7.98 -5.95
C ALA A 508 -18.18 -8.12 -6.47
N ALA A 509 -18.30 -8.59 -7.71
CA ALA A 509 -19.58 -8.76 -8.38
C ALA A 509 -20.40 -9.85 -7.70
N GLU A 510 -19.78 -10.97 -7.31
CA GLU A 510 -20.46 -12.02 -6.56
C GLU A 510 -20.96 -11.56 -5.20
N VAL A 511 -20.15 -10.81 -4.44
CA VAL A 511 -20.53 -10.34 -3.10
C VAL A 511 -21.68 -9.32 -3.17
N SER A 512 -21.70 -8.50 -4.21
CA SER A 512 -22.70 -7.44 -4.37
C SER A 512 -24.02 -7.93 -4.98
N ASP A 513 -24.03 -9.06 -5.71
CA ASP A 513 -25.20 -9.64 -6.37
C ASP A 513 -25.76 -10.91 -5.68
N ALA A 514 -25.06 -11.47 -4.68
CA ALA A 514 -25.45 -12.74 -4.06
C ALA A 514 -26.50 -12.63 -2.93
N PRO A 515 -27.61 -13.39 -3.02
CA PRO A 515 -28.41 -13.76 -1.87
C PRO A 515 -27.76 -14.96 -1.14
N ARG A 516 -27.04 -14.74 -0.03
CA ARG A 516 -26.53 -15.87 0.78
C ARG A 516 -27.62 -16.41 1.73
N PRO A 517 -27.71 -17.74 1.94
CA PRO A 517 -28.84 -18.39 2.61
C PRO A 517 -28.87 -18.26 4.14
N ARG A 518 -27.92 -17.56 4.77
CA ARG A 518 -27.92 -17.28 6.22
C ARG A 518 -27.30 -15.90 6.46
N CYS A 519 -28.16 -14.90 6.62
CA CYS A 519 -27.84 -13.48 6.86
C CYS A 519 -27.14 -12.76 5.68
N ARG A 520 -27.71 -11.60 5.26
CA ARG A 520 -27.24 -10.60 4.26
C ARG A 520 -27.64 -10.84 2.78
N VAL A 521 -27.87 -9.86 1.90
CA VAL A 521 -28.44 -8.48 2.00
C VAL A 521 -29.66 -8.49 1.06
N HIS A 522 -30.81 -8.97 1.52
CA HIS A 522 -32.10 -8.65 0.89
C HIS A 522 -32.73 -7.39 1.45
N VAL A 523 -32.07 -6.89 2.50
CA VAL A 523 -32.46 -5.82 3.39
C VAL A 523 -31.17 -5.05 3.65
N VAL A 524 -31.05 -3.83 3.16
CA VAL A 524 -30.09 -2.87 3.71
C VAL A 524 -30.83 -2.19 4.86
N SER A 525 -30.39 -2.44 6.09
CA SER A 525 -30.90 -1.79 7.28
C SER A 525 -29.82 -0.88 7.85
N ALA A 526 -30.02 0.44 7.79
CA ALA A 526 -29.16 1.39 8.46
C ALA A 526 -29.75 1.74 9.83
N ALA A 527 -29.01 1.46 10.91
CA ALA A 527 -29.40 1.83 12.26
C ALA A 527 -28.86 3.23 12.59
N THR A 528 -29.69 4.11 13.14
CA THR A 528 -29.27 5.40 13.68
C THR A 528 -28.87 5.27 15.15
N ASN A 529 -27.59 5.47 15.48
CA ASN A 529 -27.20 5.73 16.87
C ASN A 529 -27.55 7.17 17.23
N SER A 530 -28.72 7.39 17.82
CA SER A 530 -29.09 8.70 18.35
C SER A 530 -28.38 8.97 19.68
N TRP A 531 -27.18 9.55 19.64
CA TRP A 531 -26.70 10.37 20.75
C TRP A 531 -27.28 11.79 20.60
N ALA A 532 -28.59 11.90 20.79
CA ALA A 532 -29.26 13.18 20.91
C ALA A 532 -29.36 13.54 22.40
N ALA A 533 -28.60 14.55 22.83
CA ALA A 533 -28.74 15.17 24.13
C ALA A 533 -30.18 15.66 24.32
N SER A 534 -30.91 15.08 25.27
CA SER A 534 -32.25 15.52 25.63
C SER A 534 -32.15 16.72 26.59
N PRO A 535 -32.76 17.89 26.26
CA PRO A 535 -32.82 19.01 27.18
C PRO A 535 -34.15 18.95 27.93
N GLN A 536 -34.17 18.31 29.10
CA GLN A 536 -35.25 18.53 30.06
C GLN A 536 -34.76 18.30 31.48
N GLY A 537 -34.37 19.39 32.13
CA GLY A 537 -34.14 19.43 33.56
C GLY A 537 -35.44 19.22 34.33
N ARG A 538 -35.43 18.28 35.27
CA ARG A 538 -36.15 18.46 36.53
C ARG A 538 -35.23 18.11 37.69
N ARG A 539 -35.10 19.12 38.54
CA ARG A 539 -34.39 19.16 39.82
C ARG A 539 -34.94 18.09 40.77
N HIS A 540 -34.07 17.33 41.42
CA HIS A 540 -34.19 17.08 42.86
C HIS A 540 -32.78 16.96 43.46
N HIS A 541 -32.54 17.77 44.48
CA HIS A 541 -31.33 17.86 45.29
C HIS A 541 -31.46 16.97 46.55
N PRO A 542 -30.42 16.81 47.40
CA PRO A 542 -29.85 15.52 47.77
C PRO A 542 -30.15 15.09 49.22
N ARG A 543 -29.88 13.81 49.54
CA ARG A 543 -29.52 13.36 50.90
C ARG A 543 -28.39 12.34 50.79
N GLY A 544 -27.23 12.64 51.36
CA GLY A 544 -26.19 11.64 51.68
C GLY A 544 -26.43 11.04 53.08
N PRO A 545 -25.40 10.46 53.72
CA PRO A 545 -24.66 9.25 53.31
C PRO A 545 -24.64 8.19 54.44
N SER A 546 -24.32 6.93 54.13
CA SER A 546 -23.71 6.00 55.10
C SER A 546 -23.00 4.83 54.41
N GLU A 547 -21.68 4.81 54.57
CA GLU A 547 -20.79 3.66 54.84
C GLU A 547 -20.94 2.34 54.03
N ALA A 548 -19.86 1.95 53.33
CA ALA A 548 -18.88 0.95 53.80
C ALA A 548 -18.26 0.09 52.67
N ARG A 549 -16.92 0.07 52.71
CA ARG A 549 -15.98 -1.03 52.40
C ARG A 549 -15.45 -1.27 50.97
N GLU A 550 -14.12 -1.18 50.94
CA GLU A 550 -13.12 -1.67 50.00
C GLU A 550 -13.20 -3.20 49.81
N ASP A 551 -12.79 -3.70 48.64
CA ASP A 551 -11.63 -4.60 48.57
C ASP A 551 -11.17 -4.94 47.13
N VAL A 552 -9.93 -4.52 46.86
CA VAL A 552 -8.80 -5.21 46.20
C VAL A 552 -9.03 -6.08 44.94
N LYS A 553 -8.47 -5.60 43.82
CA LYS A 553 -8.10 -6.38 42.62
C LYS A 553 -6.62 -6.79 42.65
N ARG A 554 -6.31 -8.06 42.35
CA ARG A 554 -5.03 -8.49 41.72
C ARG A 554 -5.19 -9.77 40.86
N PRO A 555 -4.26 -10.03 39.92
CA PRO A 555 -4.50 -10.75 38.65
C PRO A 555 -3.87 -12.15 38.58
N TRP A 556 -4.19 -12.94 37.55
CA TRP A 556 -3.62 -14.27 37.29
C TRP A 556 -2.83 -14.36 35.97
N ARG A 557 -1.71 -15.11 36.00
CA ARG A 557 -0.90 -15.61 34.87
C ARG A 557 -0.77 -17.15 34.97
N GLY A 558 -0.83 -17.83 33.80
CA GLY A 558 -0.21 -19.13 33.45
C GLY A 558 -0.92 -20.42 33.94
N ILE A 559 -0.82 -21.61 33.33
CA ILE A 559 -0.10 -22.21 32.17
C ILE A 559 -0.69 -23.64 31.93
N ASP A 560 -0.59 -24.17 30.69
CA ASP A 560 -0.63 -25.58 30.19
C ASP A 560 -1.87 -26.53 30.22
N GLY A 561 -2.38 -26.85 29.01
CA GLY A 561 -2.28 -28.18 28.37
C GLY A 561 -3.35 -29.28 28.58
N LEU A 562 -4.26 -29.51 27.60
CA LEU A 562 -4.52 -30.82 26.95
C LEU A 562 -5.54 -30.79 25.78
N MET A 563 -5.14 -31.40 24.66
CA MET A 563 -5.82 -31.96 23.47
C MET A 563 -7.34 -31.81 23.16
N MET A 564 -7.56 -31.49 21.87
CA MET A 564 -8.55 -32.04 20.91
C MET A 564 -10.05 -31.72 21.08
N ARG A 565 -10.55 -30.78 20.25
CA ARG A 565 -11.62 -30.97 19.23
C ARG A 565 -12.15 -29.62 18.72
N GLY A 566 -12.16 -29.44 17.40
CA GLY A 566 -13.10 -28.58 16.66
C GLY A 566 -12.89 -27.06 16.75
N LEU A 567 -12.05 -26.49 15.88
CA LEU A 567 -12.00 -25.06 15.62
C LEU A 567 -12.80 -24.73 14.35
N CYS A 568 -14.00 -24.22 14.55
CA CYS A 568 -14.71 -23.37 13.62
C CYS A 568 -15.41 -22.32 14.49
N ASN A 569 -14.69 -21.25 14.84
CA ASN A 569 -15.21 -20.04 15.48
C ASN A 569 -14.12 -18.96 15.44
N ASP A 570 -14.07 -18.22 14.33
CA ASP A 570 -13.49 -16.88 14.33
C ASP A 570 -14.64 -15.88 14.37
N THR A 571 -14.95 -15.44 15.58
CA THR A 571 -15.72 -14.24 15.88
C THR A 571 -14.89 -13.03 15.46
N ILE A 572 -15.30 -12.36 14.39
CA ILE A 572 -14.85 -11.01 14.04
C ILE A 572 -15.55 -10.05 15.01
N GLU A 573 -14.80 -9.55 16.00
CA GLU A 573 -15.18 -8.36 16.77
C GLU A 573 -15.20 -7.16 15.80
N MET A 574 -16.40 -6.65 15.49
CA MET A 574 -16.55 -5.29 15.01
C MET A 574 -16.40 -4.36 16.20
N ALA A 575 -15.24 -3.70 16.28
CA ALA A 575 -15.05 -2.55 17.14
C ALA A 575 -16.09 -1.48 16.78
N ALA A 576 -16.93 -1.15 17.76
CA ALA A 576 -17.86 -0.04 17.70
C ALA A 576 -17.09 1.29 17.64
N VAL A 577 -17.49 2.16 16.71
CA VAL A 577 -17.23 3.60 16.74
C VAL A 577 -18.38 4.28 17.46
#